data_AF-A0A8T5MMW7-F1
#
_entry.id   AF-A0A8T5MMW7-F1
#
_cell.length_a   1.000
_cell.length_b   1.000
_cell.length_c   1.000
_cell.angle_alpha   90.00
_cell.angle_beta   90.00
_cell.angle_gamma   90.00
#
_symmetry.space_group_name_H-M   'P 1'
#
loop_
_entity.id
_entity.type
_entity.pdbx_description
1 polymer ?
#
loop_
_entity_poly.entity_id
_entity_poly.type
_entity_poly.pdbx_seq_one_letter_code
_entity_poly.pdbx_strand_id
1 'polypeptide(L)' 'MDDLLLHIRVNKKLKDQMQVLIDAGYFNNQAEVVREGIRHTVIRYKDELPNIGLERQKKR' A
#
# COMPACT_ATOMS: atom_id res chain seq x y z
N MET A 1 -9.66 2.37 -15.69
CA MET A 1 -8.95 2.59 -14.42
C MET A 1 -7.50 2.37 -14.73
N ASP A 2 -6.66 3.37 -14.52
CA ASP A 2 -5.24 3.25 -14.84
C ASP A 2 -4.54 2.47 -13.72
N ASP A 3 -4.14 1.23 -14.02
CA ASP A 3 -3.37 0.42 -13.09
C ASP A 3 -1.92 0.91 -13.06
N LEU A 4 -1.52 1.47 -11.93
CA LEU A 4 -0.14 1.91 -11.70
C LEU A 4 0.67 0.78 -11.05
N LEU A 5 1.81 0.43 -11.67
CA LEU A 5 2.75 -0.54 -11.11
C LEU A 5 3.76 0.17 -10.20
N LEU A 6 3.84 -0.31 -8.95
CA LEU A 6 4.82 0.13 -7.96
C LEU A 6 5.89 -0.95 -7.77
N HIS A 7 7.15 -0.59 -8.01
CA HIS A 7 8.30 -1.43 -7.65
C HIS A 7 8.91 -0.91 -6.35
N ILE A 8 8.95 -1.74 -5.30
CA ILE A 8 9.41 -1.35 -3.97
C ILE A 8 10.51 -2.29 -3.51
N ARG A 9 11.59 -1.73 -2.97
CA ARG A 9 12.64 -2.50 -2.29
C ARG A 9 12.33 -2.53 -0.79
N VAL A 10 12.26 -3.73 -0.23
CA VAL A 10 12.05 -3.96 1.20
C VAL A 10 13.18 -4.80 1.77
N ASN A 11 13.39 -4.72 3.09
CA ASN A 11 14.33 -5.61 3.75
C ASN A 11 13.80 -7.06 3.76
N LYS A 12 14.72 -8.02 3.91
CA LYS A 12 14.36 -9.46 3.91
C LYS A 12 13.34 -9.79 5.00
N LYS A 13 13.52 -9.23 6.21
CA LYS A 13 12.63 -9.47 7.35
C LYS A 13 11.17 -9.11 7.04
N LEU A 14 10.92 -7.94 6.45
CA LEU A 14 9.56 -7.52 6.10
C LEU A 14 8.98 -8.45 5.03
N LYS A 15 9.78 -8.85 4.04
CA LYS A 15 9.36 -9.82 3.02
C LYS A 15 8.94 -11.15 3.65
N ASP A 16 9.73 -11.66 4.57
CA ASP A 16 9.43 -12.92 5.26
C ASP A 16 8.16 -12.80 6.12
N GLN A 17 7.98 -11.66 6.82
CA GLN A 17 6.75 -11.39 7.58
C GLN A 17 5.50 -11.31 6.69
N MET A 18 5.59 -10.71 5.50
CA MET A 18 4.49 -10.72 4.54
C MET A 18 4.17 -12.15 4.07
N GLN A 19 5.18 -12.99 3.89
CA GLN A 19 4.98 -14.38 3.48
C GLN A 19 4.24 -15.19 4.55
N VAL A 20 4.57 -15.01 5.84
CA VAL A 20 3.87 -15.66 6.95
C VAL A 20 2.36 -15.35 6.92
N LEU A 21 1.98 -14.11 6.60
CA LEU A 21 0.56 -13.72 6.51
C LEU A 21 -0.17 -14.42 5.34
N ILE A 22 0.54 -14.64 4.23
CA ILE A 22 0.01 -15.36 3.07
C ILE A 22 -0.13 -16.84 3.38
N ASP A 23 0.90 -17.44 3.97
CA ASP A 23 0.93 -18.86 4.33
C ASP A 23 -0.17 -19.20 5.37
N ALA A 24 -0.50 -18.26 6.25
CA ALA A 24 -1.59 -18.38 7.21
C ALA A 24 -3.00 -18.14 6.61
N GLY A 25 -3.09 -17.79 5.32
CA GLY A 25 -4.36 -17.61 4.61
C GLY A 25 -5.05 -16.25 4.86
N TYR A 26 -4.38 -15.29 5.48
CA TYR A 26 -4.94 -13.94 5.67
C TYR A 26 -4.96 -13.12 4.39
N PHE A 27 -4.06 -13.42 3.45
CA PHE A 27 -3.93 -12.72 2.17
C PHE A 27 -3.57 -13.69 1.05
N ASN A 28 -3.95 -13.37 -0.18
CA ASN A 28 -3.70 -14.23 -1.34
C ASN A 28 -2.31 -14.01 -1.95
N ASN A 29 -1.73 -12.82 -1.80
CA ASN A 29 -0.41 -12.47 -2.35
C ASN A 29 0.21 -11.23 -1.69
N GLN A 30 1.49 -10.98 -1.97
CA GLN A 30 2.24 -9.85 -1.43
C GLN A 30 1.65 -8.50 -1.84
N ALA A 31 1.12 -8.38 -3.06
CA ALA A 31 0.55 -7.13 -3.53
C ALA A 31 -0.72 -6.75 -2.73
N GLU A 32 -1.50 -7.73 -2.30
CA GLU A 32 -2.67 -7.53 -1.45
C GLU A 32 -2.28 -7.03 -0.05
N VAL A 33 -1.27 -7.66 0.57
CA VAL A 33 -0.71 -7.22 1.85
C VAL A 33 -0.25 -5.76 1.78
N VAL A 34 0.49 -5.42 0.71
CA VAL A 34 1.01 -4.06 0.50
C VAL A 34 -0.12 -3.07 0.29
N ARG A 35 -1.12 -3.39 -0.55
CA ARG A 35 -2.28 -2.52 -0.79
C ARG A 35 -3.04 -2.23 0.50
N GLU A 36 -3.27 -3.25 1.33
CA GLU A 36 -3.99 -3.07 2.59
C GLU A 36 -3.17 -2.26 3.60
N GLY A 37 -1.85 -2.48 3.68
CA GLY A 37 -0.96 -1.67 4.51
C GLY A 37 -0.92 -0.19 4.10
N ILE A 38 -0.86 0.09 2.78
CA ILE A 38 -0.92 1.46 2.25
C ILE A 38 -2.27 2.08 2.57
N ARG A 39 -3.38 1.38 2.30
CA ARG A 39 -4.74 1.86 2.59
C ARG A 39 -4.89 2.23 4.06
N HIS A 40 -4.52 1.34 4.96
CA HIS A 40 -4.64 1.57 6.40
C HIS A 40 -3.80 2.76 6.85
N THR A 41 -2.60 2.93 6.29
CA THR A 41 -1.73 4.08 6.57
C THR A 41 -2.36 5.39 6.09
N VAL A 42 -2.87 5.44 4.86
CA VAL A 42 -3.52 6.64 4.30
C VAL A 42 -4.76 7.01 5.10
N ILE A 43 -5.59 6.03 5.50
CA ILE A 43 -6.76 6.27 6.32
C ILE A 43 -6.36 6.83 7.70
N ARG A 44 -5.34 6.25 8.33
CA ARG A 44 -4.86 6.66 9.66
C ARG A 44 -4.47 8.13 9.73
N TYR A 45 -3.80 8.65 8.70
CA TYR A 45 -3.31 10.02 8.66
C TYR A 45 -4.23 10.98 7.91
N LYS A 46 -5.42 10.53 7.48
CA LYS A 46 -6.33 11.31 6.63
C LYS A 46 -6.66 12.69 7.21
N ASP A 47 -6.87 12.77 8.52
CA ASP A 47 -7.29 14.00 9.20
C ASP A 47 -6.10 14.88 9.64
N GLU A 48 -4.87 14.32 9.65
CA GLU A 48 -3.64 15.02 10.00
C GLU A 48 -2.92 15.60 8.77
N LEU A 49 -3.18 15.04 7.60
CA LEU A 49 -2.66 15.57 6.35
C LEU A 49 -3.39 16.88 6.05
N PRO A 50 -2.67 18.01 5.88
CA PRO A 50 -3.28 19.17 5.25
C PRO A 50 -3.91 18.71 3.93
N ASN A 51 -4.97 19.38 3.45
CA ASN A 51 -5.52 19.17 2.11
C ASN A 51 -4.46 19.55 1.06
N ILE A 52 -3.40 18.75 0.93
CA ILE A 52 -2.35 18.89 -0.07
C ILE A 52 -2.98 18.32 -1.33
N GLY A 53 -3.57 19.21 -2.12
CA GLY A 53 -4.40 18.92 -3.27
C GLY A 53 -4.09 17.62 -4.00
N LEU A 54 -4.97 16.64 -3.82
CA LEU A 54 -5.18 15.55 -4.78
C LEU A 54 -5.67 16.09 -6.14
N GLU A 55 -5.88 17.41 -6.27
CA GLU A 55 -6.21 18.13 -7.51
C GLU A 55 -5.09 18.17 -8.56
N ARG A 56 -3.86 17.73 -8.25
CA ARG A 56 -2.75 17.76 -9.22
C ARG A 56 -2.90 16.79 -10.41
N GLN A 57 -3.91 15.91 -10.42
CA GLN A 57 -4.09 14.91 -11.50
C GLN A 57 -5.20 15.24 -12.53
N LYS A 58 -5.81 16.44 -12.51
CA LYS A 58 -6.76 16.86 -13.57
C LYS A 58 -6.13 17.66 -14.72
N LYS A 59 -4.81 17.80 -14.79
CA LYS A 59 -4.11 18.44 -15.92
C LYS A 59 -3.05 17.52 -16.50
N ARG A 60 -3.45 16.72 -17.48
CA ARG A 60 -2.72 16.50 -18.73
C ARG A 60 -3.62 15.81 -19.74
#